data_AF-A0A8S1JAK6-F1
#
_entry.id   AF-A0A8S1JAK6-F1
#
_cell.length_a   1.000
_cell.length_b   1.000
_cell.length_c   1.000
_cell.angle_alpha   90.00
_cell.angle_beta   90.00
_cell.angle_gamma   90.00
#
_symmetry.space_group_name_H-M   'P 1'
#
loop_
_entity.id
_entity.type
_entity.pdbx_description
1 polymer ?
#
loop_
_entity_poly.entity_id
_entity_poly.type
_entity_poly.pdbx_seq_one_letter_code
_entity_poly.pdbx_strand_id
1 'polypeptide(L)'
;MDEYAPGSPRASADLFRYRVSLGQGRSLAVLSDPLHAWGYCIGASLWSAAQELAVYLAGFRRGWLSGKGVLELGAGLGVPGQISATGGCGRASVGSELAQTPLLTWEASL
;
A
#
# COMPACT_ATOMS: atom_id res chain seq x y z
N MET A 1 -6.86 23.48 -4.89
CA MET A 1 -5.96 22.37 -4.50
C MET A 1 -6.75 21.05 -4.34
N ASP A 2 -7.92 20.92 -5.00
CA ASP A 2 -8.87 19.79 -4.85
C ASP A 2 -8.90 18.85 -6.07
N GLU A 3 -8.15 19.15 -7.13
CA GLU A 3 -8.16 18.36 -8.37
C GLU A 3 -7.52 16.97 -8.23
N TYR A 4 -6.84 16.71 -7.12
CA TYR A 4 -6.21 15.44 -6.79
C TYR A 4 -6.78 14.79 -5.53
N ALA A 5 -7.90 15.31 -5.01
CA ALA A 5 -8.60 14.68 -3.89
C ALA A 5 -9.03 13.24 -4.25
N PRO A 6 -9.06 12.31 -3.28
CA PRO A 6 -9.57 10.95 -3.52
C PRO A 6 -10.97 10.99 -4.15
N GLY A 7 -11.11 10.43 -5.37
CA GLY A 7 -12.35 10.44 -6.15
C GLY A 7 -12.51 11.57 -7.17
N SER A 8 -11.53 12.48 -7.28
CA SER A 8 -11.52 13.51 -8.33
C SER A 8 -11.22 12.92 -9.72
N PRO A 9 -11.81 13.46 -10.81
CA PRO A 9 -11.60 12.95 -12.17
C PRO A 9 -10.13 13.00 -12.62
N ARG A 10 -9.38 14.00 -12.16
CA ARG A 10 -7.95 14.18 -12.48
C ARG A 10 -7.06 13.19 -11.73
N ALA A 11 -7.31 12.96 -10.43
CA ALA A 11 -6.64 11.87 -9.72
C ALA A 11 -6.85 10.51 -10.41
N SER A 12 -8.04 10.23 -10.93
CA SER A 12 -8.30 8.96 -11.63
C SER A 12 -7.62 8.83 -13.01
N ALA A 13 -7.20 9.94 -13.63
CA ALA A 13 -6.57 9.92 -14.96
C ALA A 13 -5.04 9.77 -14.90
N ASP A 14 -4.41 10.34 -13.87
CA ASP A 14 -2.95 10.41 -13.75
C ASP A 14 -2.36 9.37 -12.77
N LEU A 15 -3.22 8.72 -11.96
CA LEU A 15 -2.82 7.68 -11.02
C LEU A 15 -3.01 6.28 -11.61
N PHE A 16 -2.04 5.43 -11.35
CA PHE A 16 -2.09 4.03 -11.74
C PHE A 16 -2.68 3.22 -10.60
N ARG A 17 -3.84 2.61 -10.86
CA ARG A 17 -4.51 1.74 -9.90
C ARG A 17 -4.10 0.30 -10.16
N TYR A 18 -3.38 -0.29 -9.20
CA TYR A 18 -3.04 -1.70 -9.19
C TYR A 18 -3.96 -2.45 -8.23
N ARG A 19 -4.38 -3.65 -8.65
CA ARG A 19 -5.05 -4.60 -7.76
C ARG A 19 -4.08 -5.73 -7.44
N VAL A 20 -3.67 -5.83 -6.18
CA VAL A 20 -2.81 -6.91 -5.69
C VAL A 20 -3.70 -8.01 -5.12
N SER A 21 -3.70 -9.19 -5.75
CA SER A 21 -4.42 -10.35 -5.23
C SER A 21 -3.64 -10.96 -4.07
N LEU A 22 -4.25 -11.07 -2.90
CA LEU A 22 -3.62 -11.58 -1.67
C LEU A 22 -4.00 -13.05 -1.38
N GLY A 23 -4.71 -13.69 -2.32
CA GLY A 23 -5.31 -15.01 -2.13
C GLY A 23 -6.56 -14.99 -1.25
N GLN A 24 -7.26 -16.13 -1.20
CA GLN A 24 -8.49 -16.33 -0.40
C GLN A 24 -9.58 -15.29 -0.66
N GLY A 25 -9.74 -14.86 -1.92
CA GLY A 25 -10.74 -13.85 -2.30
C GLY A 25 -10.46 -12.43 -1.83
N ARG A 26 -9.27 -12.14 -1.28
CA ARG A 26 -8.91 -10.77 -0.86
C ARG A 26 -8.03 -10.09 -1.90
N SER A 27 -8.31 -8.82 -2.16
CA SER A 27 -7.44 -7.98 -2.97
C SER A 27 -7.22 -6.61 -2.31
N LEU A 28 -6.09 -6.01 -2.62
CA LEU A 28 -5.71 -4.68 -2.18
C LEU A 28 -5.66 -3.75 -3.38
N ALA A 29 -6.35 -2.62 -3.30
CA ALA A 29 -6.19 -1.55 -4.27
C ALA A 29 -5.02 -0.66 -3.85
N VAL A 30 -4.02 -0.54 -4.72
CA VAL A 30 -2.85 0.30 -4.54
C VAL A 30 -2.87 1.40 -5.59
N LEU A 31 -2.79 2.64 -5.14
CA LEU A 31 -2.62 3.80 -6.02
C LEU A 31 -1.13 4.12 -6.11
N SER A 32 -0.62 4.12 -7.34
CA SER A 32 0.73 4.58 -7.66
C SER A 32 0.65 5.89 -8.42
N ASP A 33 1.64 6.74 -8.17
CA ASP A 33 1.79 8.05 -8.77
C ASP A 33 3.20 8.23 -9.36
N PRO A 34 3.57 7.48 -10.42
CA PRO A 34 4.88 7.61 -11.05
C PRO A 34 5.10 8.98 -11.70
N LEU A 35 4.01 9.68 -12.04
CA LEU A 35 4.04 10.97 -12.73
C LEU A 35 4.00 12.18 -11.77
N HIS A 36 4.00 11.94 -10.45
CA HIS A 36 4.00 12.98 -9.43
C HIS A 36 2.75 13.88 -9.48
N ALA A 37 1.61 13.31 -9.87
CA ALA A 37 0.31 13.95 -9.91
C ALA A 37 -0.18 14.39 -8.52
N TRP A 38 0.22 13.71 -7.44
CA TRP A 38 -0.08 14.15 -6.07
C TRP A 38 0.65 15.42 -5.66
N GLY A 39 1.66 15.88 -6.41
CA GLY A 39 2.32 17.18 -6.22
C GLY A 39 3.15 17.35 -4.94
N TYR A 40 3.29 16.30 -4.12
CA TYR A 40 3.96 16.35 -2.81
C TYR A 40 5.11 15.32 -2.64
N CYS A 41 5.46 14.53 -3.66
CA CYS A 41 6.42 13.43 -3.54
C CYS A 41 7.07 13.02 -4.87
N ILE A 42 8.39 12.76 -4.86
CA ILE A 42 9.08 12.11 -6.00
C ILE A 42 8.26 10.86 -6.37
N GLY A 43 7.73 10.78 -7.59
CA GLY A 43 6.65 9.87 -7.95
C GLY A 43 6.77 8.46 -7.35
N ALA A 44 5.68 7.93 -6.82
CA ALA A 44 5.67 6.69 -6.05
C ALA A 44 5.08 5.53 -6.86
N SER A 45 5.93 4.59 -7.27
CA SER A 45 5.53 3.40 -8.04
C SER A 45 5.33 2.18 -7.13
N LEU A 46 4.41 1.29 -7.49
CA LEU A 46 4.33 -0.04 -6.90
C LEU A 46 5.42 -0.93 -7.49
N TRP A 47 6.35 -1.37 -6.65
CA TRP A 47 7.40 -2.32 -7.03
C TRP A 47 6.89 -3.76 -6.92
N SER A 48 7.33 -4.63 -7.83
CA SER A 48 6.96 -6.06 -7.82
C SER A 48 7.34 -6.74 -6.50
N ALA A 49 8.51 -6.42 -5.94
CA ALA A 49 8.95 -6.97 -4.66
C ALA A 49 7.98 -6.67 -3.49
N ALA A 50 7.36 -5.49 -3.49
CA ALA A 50 6.35 -5.13 -2.48
C ALA A 50 5.07 -5.95 -2.63
N GLN A 51 4.69 -6.31 -3.86
CA GLN A 51 3.54 -7.19 -4.14
C GLN A 51 3.81 -8.61 -3.64
N GLU A 52 4.96 -9.18 -3.98
CA GLU A 52 5.35 -10.53 -3.55
C GLU A 52 5.41 -10.64 -2.03
N LEU A 53 6.00 -9.64 -1.36
CA LEU A 53 6.05 -9.60 0.10
C LEU A 53 4.65 -9.46 0.71
N ALA A 54 3.78 -8.64 0.13
CA ALA A 54 2.39 -8.51 0.57
C ALA A 54 1.63 -9.83 0.49
N VAL A 55 1.75 -10.56 -0.62
CA VAL A 55 1.15 -11.90 -0.79
C VAL A 55 1.69 -12.87 0.26
N TYR A 56 3.01 -12.89 0.46
CA TYR A 56 3.66 -13.75 1.45
C TYR A 56 3.15 -13.48 2.87
N LEU A 57 3.11 -12.22 3.30
CA LEU A 57 2.65 -11.82 4.63
C LEU A 57 1.15 -12.09 4.82
N ALA A 58 0.34 -11.84 3.79
CA ALA A 58 -1.11 -12.00 3.84
C ALA A 58 -1.56 -13.46 3.91
N GLY A 59 -0.84 -14.38 3.23
CA GLY A 59 -1.19 -15.80 3.15
C GLY A 59 -0.47 -16.68 4.17
N PHE A 60 0.86 -16.68 4.16
CA PHE A 60 1.65 -17.74 4.83
C PHE A 60 2.03 -17.43 6.27
N ARG A 61 2.02 -16.14 6.66
CA ARG A 61 2.66 -15.66 7.90
C ARG A 61 1.80 -14.73 8.72
N ARG A 62 0.49 -14.68 8.47
CA ARG A 62 -0.44 -13.82 9.20
C ARG A 62 -0.31 -13.95 10.72
N GLY A 63 -0.19 -15.19 11.23
CA GLY A 63 -0.01 -15.45 12.66
C GLY A 63 1.34 -15.03 13.24
N TRP A 64 2.39 -14.84 12.41
CA TRP A 64 3.72 -14.44 12.89
C TRP A 64 3.81 -12.98 13.29
N LEU A 65 2.91 -12.15 12.75
CA LEU A 65 2.88 -10.71 13.00
C LEU A 65 2.03 -10.36 14.20
N SER A 66 1.12 -11.26 14.63
CA SER A 66 0.20 -11.02 15.74
C SER A 66 0.94 -10.59 17.00
N GLY A 67 0.58 -9.42 17.54
CA GLY A 67 1.17 -8.84 18.75
C GLY A 67 2.60 -8.30 18.60
N LYS A 68 3.22 -8.38 17.42
CA LYS A 68 4.58 -7.88 17.19
C LYS A 68 4.60 -6.43 16.74
N GLY A 69 5.74 -5.77 16.98
CA GLY A 69 6.09 -4.50 16.32
C GLY A 69 6.74 -4.78 14.96
N VAL A 70 6.33 -4.04 13.93
CA VAL A 70 6.88 -4.12 12.59
C VAL A 70 7.39 -2.74 12.18
N LEU A 71 8.65 -2.68 11.73
CA LEU A 71 9.25 -1.51 11.12
C LEU A 71 9.54 -1.84 9.65
N GLU A 72 8.95 -1.08 8.75
CA GLU A 72 9.25 -1.15 7.32
C GLU A 72 10.23 -0.03 6.94
N LEU A 73 11.35 -0.40 6.33
CA LEU A 73 12.36 0.52 5.83
C LEU A 73 12.22 0.69 4.32
N GLY A 74 12.35 1.91 3.82
CA GLY A 74 12.23 2.19 2.39
C GLY A 74 10.82 1.87 1.88
N ALA A 75 9.81 2.24 2.65
CA ALA A 75 8.46 1.73 2.46
C ALA A 75 7.80 2.12 1.13
N GLY A 76 8.22 3.23 0.51
CA GLY A 76 7.54 3.78 -0.66
C GLY A 76 6.05 3.94 -0.39
N LEU A 77 5.21 3.18 -1.11
CA LEU A 77 3.75 3.15 -0.94
C LEU A 77 3.26 2.45 0.35
N GLY A 78 4.15 1.81 1.10
CA GLY A 78 3.87 1.15 2.39
C GLY A 78 2.98 -0.09 2.30
N VAL A 79 2.95 -0.75 1.15
CA VAL A 79 2.08 -1.92 0.92
C VAL A 79 2.38 -3.06 1.92
N PRO A 80 3.64 -3.51 2.11
CA PRO A 80 3.97 -4.53 3.11
C PRO A 80 3.63 -4.13 4.55
N GLY A 81 3.91 -2.89 4.95
CA GLY A 81 3.61 -2.39 6.30
C GLY A 81 2.11 -2.37 6.59
N GLN A 82 1.29 -1.97 5.60
CA GLN A 82 -0.16 -1.98 5.73
C GLN A 82 -0.75 -3.39 5.78
N ILE A 83 -0.22 -4.32 4.98
CA ILE A 83 -0.57 -5.75 5.12
C ILE A 83 -0.21 -6.28 6.50
N SER A 84 0.96 -5.89 7.02
CA SER A 84 1.42 -6.30 8.34
C SER A 84 0.49 -5.84 9.46
N ALA A 85 -0.04 -4.61 9.36
CA ALA A 85 -1.07 -4.10 10.27
C ALA A 85 -2.33 -4.97 10.28
N THR A 86 -2.79 -5.42 9.12
CA THR A 86 -3.97 -6.32 9.03
C THR A 86 -3.71 -7.76 9.48
N GLY A 87 -2.43 -8.12 9.63
CA GLY A 87 -1.98 -9.35 10.27
C GLY A 87 -2.11 -9.35 11.79
N GLY A 88 -2.55 -8.25 12.41
CA GLY A 88 -2.71 -8.15 13.86
C GLY A 88 -1.43 -7.73 14.59
N CYS A 89 -0.48 -7.10 13.89
CA CYS A 89 0.68 -6.53 14.57
C CYS A 89 0.24 -5.45 15.57
N GLY A 90 0.90 -5.39 16.73
CA GLY A 90 0.59 -4.42 17.77
C GLY A 90 0.98 -2.99 17.40
N ARG A 91 1.95 -2.83 16.49
CA ARG A 91 2.36 -1.54 15.92
C ARG A 91 3.05 -1.77 14.57
N ALA A 92 2.60 -1.05 13.54
CA ALA A 92 3.32 -0.94 12.27
C ALA A 92 3.84 0.50 12.14
N SER A 93 5.16 0.65 11.96
CA SER A 93 5.80 1.92 11.67
C SER A 93 6.39 1.84 10.28
N VAL A 94 6.06 2.83 9.45
CA VAL A 94 6.40 2.84 8.04
C VAL A 94 7.38 3.99 7.81
N GLY A 95 8.64 3.66 7.52
CA GLY A 95 9.72 4.61 7.36
C GLY A 95 10.10 4.80 5.90
N SER A 96 10.12 6.05 5.45
CA SER A 96 10.69 6.47 4.17
C SER A 96 11.36 7.83 4.35
N GLU A 97 12.41 8.12 3.59
CA GLU A 97 13.06 9.45 3.58
C GLU A 97 12.11 10.56 3.10
N LEU A 98 11.01 10.17 2.42
CA LEU A 98 9.99 11.06 1.91
C LEU A 98 8.63 10.53 2.33
N ALA A 99 7.73 11.40 2.81
CA ALA A 99 6.35 11.03 3.17
C ALA A 99 5.58 10.56 1.92
N GLN A 100 5.69 9.26 1.61
CA GLN A 100 5.22 8.63 0.37
C GLN A 100 4.12 7.59 0.60
N THR A 101 3.59 7.49 1.82
CA THR A 101 2.65 6.44 2.21
C THR A 101 1.19 6.88 2.06
N PRO A 102 0.51 6.58 0.93
CA PRO A 102 -0.94 6.71 0.86
C PRO A 102 -1.62 5.66 1.75
N LEU A 103 -2.78 6.01 2.29
CA LEU A 103 -3.69 5.04 2.90
C LEU A 103 -4.25 4.11 1.81
N LEU A 104 -4.03 2.79 1.95
CA LEU A 104 -4.58 1.81 1.04
C LEU A 104 -6.00 1.41 1.48
N THR A 105 -6.84 1.11 0.50
CA THR A 105 -8.24 0.71 0.73
C THR A 105 -8.45 -0.75 0.33
N TRP A 106 -9.22 -1.48 1.14
CA TRP A 106 -9.61 -2.86 0.86
C TRP A 106 -10.74 -2.91 -0.15
N GLU A 107 -10.64 -3.80 -1.14
CA GLU A 107 -11.74 -4.12 -2.04
C GLU A 107 -12.25 -5.54 -1.78
N ALA A 108 -13.56 -5.71 -1.70
CA ALA A 108 -14.17 -7.03 -1.75
C ALA A 108 -14.01 -7.58 -3.17
N SER A 109 -13.50 -8.81 -3.28
CA SER A 109 -13.57 -9.53 -4.55
C SER A 109 -14.97 -10.15 -4.65
N LEU A 110 -15.69 -9.82 -5.73
CA LEU A 110 -16.96 -10.47 -6.09
C LEU A 110 -16.75 -11.94 -6.43
#